data_AF-A0A2E0HUB5-F1
#
_entry.id   AF-A0A2E0HUB5-F1
#
_cell.length_a   1.000
_cell.length_b   1.000
_cell.length_c   1.000
_cell.angle_alpha   90.00
_cell.angle_beta   90.00
_cell.angle_gamma   90.00
#
_symmetry.space_group_name_H-M   'P 1'
#
loop_
_entity.id
_entity.type
_entity.pdbx_description
1 polymer ?
#
loop_
_entity_poly.entity_id
_entity_poly.type
_entity_poly.pdbx_seq_one_letter_code
_entity_poly.pdbx_strand_id
1 'polypeptide(L)'
;MINWENGVLYKISPKSKKRIVMLTTYAKIENYDQKAIHEEEFRSGWVKVFGDEMPYYLDDTYNPEIGTDVWIFPTEDHEILDGVSDDFSFSKNIPKDEQEKLRALITENGFNSLEETGWEHDDTEVWFYGELDISKEQK
;
A
#
# COMPACT_ATOMS: atom_id res chain seq x y z
N MET A 1 4.47 -25.98 -5.77
CA MET A 1 5.14 -25.45 -4.58
C MET A 1 6.33 -24.66 -5.05
N ILE A 2 6.15 -23.35 -5.13
CA ILE A 2 7.24 -22.43 -5.34
C ILE A 2 8.20 -22.58 -4.16
N ASN A 3 9.45 -22.88 -4.46
CA ASN A 3 10.51 -22.97 -3.46
C ASN A 3 11.40 -21.75 -3.61
N TRP A 4 11.33 -20.85 -2.63
CA TRP A 4 12.17 -19.68 -2.53
C TRP A 4 13.51 -20.05 -1.89
N GLU A 5 14.60 -19.50 -2.42
CA GLU A 5 15.94 -19.77 -1.89
C GLU A 5 16.30 -18.81 -0.75
N ASN A 6 16.65 -19.37 0.40
CA ASN A 6 17.11 -18.64 1.57
C ASN A 6 18.35 -17.80 1.27
N GLY A 7 18.36 -16.55 1.75
CA GLY A 7 19.44 -15.58 1.55
C GLY A 7 19.56 -15.02 0.12
N VAL A 8 18.65 -15.39 -0.78
CA VAL A 8 18.57 -14.84 -2.14
C VAL A 8 17.56 -13.70 -2.16
N LEU A 9 17.93 -12.58 -2.80
CA LEU A 9 17.05 -11.43 -2.96
C LEU A 9 16.21 -11.59 -4.22
N TYR A 10 14.90 -11.39 -4.10
CA TYR A 10 13.95 -11.44 -5.20
C TYR A 10 13.36 -10.06 -5.42
N LYS A 11 13.32 -9.64 -6.69
CA LYS A 11 12.60 -8.46 -7.12
C LYS A 11 11.21 -8.87 -7.58
N ILE A 12 10.18 -8.26 -7.00
CA ILE A 12 8.77 -8.52 -7.26
C ILE A 12 8.19 -7.27 -7.92
N SER A 13 7.41 -7.44 -8.98
CA SER A 13 6.69 -6.35 -9.64
C SER A 13 5.43 -6.85 -10.31
N PRO A 14 4.41 -6.01 -10.54
CA PRO A 14 3.28 -6.41 -11.38
C PRO A 14 3.71 -6.52 -12.85
N LYS A 15 3.28 -7.59 -13.51
CA LYS A 15 3.58 -7.84 -14.93
C LYS A 15 2.88 -6.86 -15.88
N SER A 16 1.80 -6.23 -15.43
CA SER A 16 1.00 -5.27 -16.18
C SER A 16 0.94 -3.93 -15.49
N LYS A 17 0.84 -2.84 -16.28
CA LYS A 17 0.73 -1.48 -15.76
C LYS A 17 -0.56 -1.26 -14.97
N LYS A 18 -0.53 -0.29 -14.05
CA LYS A 18 -1.67 0.17 -13.21
C LYS A 18 -2.23 -0.92 -12.31
N ARG A 19 -1.34 -1.59 -11.60
CA ARG A 19 -1.68 -2.71 -10.72
C ARG A 19 -1.09 -2.54 -9.33
N ILE A 20 -0.79 -1.30 -8.97
CA ILE A 20 -0.25 -0.93 -7.67
C ILE A 20 -1.20 0.07 -7.04
N VAL A 21 -1.66 -0.23 -5.84
CA VAL A 21 -2.47 0.66 -5.01
C VAL A 21 -1.75 0.85 -3.70
N MET A 22 -1.47 2.09 -3.32
CA MET A 22 -0.95 2.43 -2.00
C MET A 22 -2.10 3.00 -1.18
N LEU A 23 -2.34 2.42 -0.01
CA LEU A 23 -3.32 2.90 0.95
C LEU A 23 -2.59 3.46 2.16
N THR A 24 -2.77 4.74 2.44
CA THR A 24 -2.27 5.36 3.67
C THR A 24 -3.45 5.66 4.58
N THR A 25 -3.46 5.05 5.75
CA THR A 25 -4.55 5.16 6.73
C THR A 25 -4.15 6.07 7.87
N TYR A 26 -5.01 7.03 8.16
CA TYR A 26 -4.93 7.88 9.34
C TYR A 26 -6.09 7.55 10.28
N ALA A 27 -5.80 7.50 11.57
CA ALA A 27 -6.77 7.27 12.63
C ALA A 27 -6.93 8.52 13.50
N LYS A 28 -8.15 8.78 13.95
CA LYS A 28 -8.38 9.88 14.91
C LYS A 28 -7.94 9.44 16.30
N ILE A 29 -7.07 10.22 16.94
CA ILE A 29 -6.49 9.89 18.25
C ILE A 29 -7.57 9.66 19.31
N GLU A 30 -8.64 10.46 19.28
CA GLU A 30 -9.74 10.34 20.25
C GLU A 30 -10.66 9.14 20.00
N ASN A 31 -10.65 8.59 18.77
CA ASN A 31 -11.48 7.45 18.38
C ASN A 31 -10.87 6.74 17.16
N TYR A 32 -10.07 5.70 17.42
CA TYR A 32 -9.38 4.96 16.36
C TYR A 32 -10.30 4.22 15.39
N ASP A 33 -11.60 4.08 15.69
CA ASP A 33 -12.56 3.54 14.72
C ASP A 33 -12.86 4.56 13.59
N GLN A 34 -12.54 5.85 13.79
CA GLN A 34 -12.63 6.88 12.76
C GLN A 34 -11.35 6.88 11.95
N LYS A 35 -11.47 6.56 10.66
CA LYS A 35 -10.36 6.43 9.72
C LYS A 35 -10.55 7.35 8.51
N ALA A 36 -9.47 7.98 8.08
CA ALA A 36 -9.34 8.59 6.77
C ALA A 36 -8.35 7.74 5.97
N ILE A 37 -8.70 7.39 4.74
CA ILE A 37 -7.88 6.52 3.89
C ILE A 37 -7.55 7.29 2.62
N HIS A 38 -6.26 7.46 2.36
CA HIS A 38 -5.72 8.00 1.11
C HIS A 38 -5.33 6.84 0.20
N GLU A 39 -5.81 6.88 -1.04
CA GLU A 39 -5.60 5.86 -2.04
C GLU A 39 -4.87 6.46 -3.24
N GLU A 40 -3.66 5.98 -3.47
CA GLU A 40 -2.84 6.35 -4.64
C GLU A 40 -2.66 5.15 -5.56
N GLU A 41 -2.90 5.35 -6.86
CA GLU A 41 -2.63 4.31 -7.87
C GLU A 41 -1.37 4.64 -8.66
N PHE A 42 -0.55 3.62 -8.93
CA PHE A 42 0.70 3.75 -9.68
C PHE A 42 0.75 2.81 -10.88
N ARG A 43 1.35 3.25 -12.00
CA ARG A 43 1.47 2.41 -13.18
C ARG A 43 2.52 1.32 -13.02
N SER A 44 3.56 1.57 -12.24
CA SER A 44 4.72 0.69 -12.16
C SER A 44 5.44 0.82 -10.83
N GLY A 45 6.08 -0.26 -10.41
CA GLY A 45 6.85 -0.29 -9.19
C GLY A 45 7.31 -1.70 -8.88
N TRP A 46 8.17 -1.81 -7.89
CA TRP A 46 8.75 -3.07 -7.47
C TRP A 46 9.20 -3.00 -6.01
N VAL A 47 9.31 -4.17 -5.39
CA VAL A 47 9.95 -4.36 -4.08
C VAL A 47 11.01 -5.44 -4.19
N LYS A 48 12.01 -5.39 -3.30
CA LYS A 48 13.00 -6.45 -3.11
C LYS A 48 12.83 -7.07 -1.75
N VAL A 49 12.71 -8.39 -1.74
CA VAL A 49 12.43 -9.19 -0.53
C VAL A 49 13.31 -10.43 -0.53
N PHE A 50 13.82 -10.81 0.63
CA PHE A 50 14.57 -12.05 0.77
C PHE A 50 13.68 -13.28 0.61
N GLY A 51 14.20 -14.32 -0.04
CA GLY A 51 13.50 -15.57 -0.27
C GLY A 51 13.04 -16.27 1.01
N ASP A 52 13.66 -16.01 2.16
CA ASP A 52 13.24 -16.51 3.47
C ASP A 52 11.85 -16.03 3.88
N GLU A 53 11.44 -14.85 3.39
CA GLU A 53 10.19 -14.16 3.76
C GLU A 53 9.06 -14.40 2.76
N MET A 54 9.43 -14.76 1.52
CA MET A 54 8.49 -14.99 0.43
C MET A 54 7.39 -16.03 0.75
N PRO A 55 7.67 -17.21 1.37
CA PRO A 55 6.64 -18.21 1.62
C PRO A 55 5.49 -17.77 2.51
N TYR A 56 5.67 -16.74 3.35
CA TYR A 56 4.64 -16.31 4.30
C TYR A 56 3.48 -15.56 3.63
N TYR A 57 3.74 -14.98 2.46
CA TYR A 57 2.82 -14.03 1.82
C TYR A 57 2.71 -14.24 0.30
N LEU A 58 3.66 -14.96 -0.32
CA LEU A 58 3.66 -15.33 -1.74
C LEU A 58 4.03 -16.81 -1.92
N ASP A 59 3.00 -17.65 -1.97
CA ASP A 59 3.10 -19.08 -2.24
C ASP A 59 2.21 -19.51 -3.43
N ASP A 60 1.97 -20.82 -3.57
CA ASP A 60 1.10 -21.36 -4.63
C ASP A 60 -0.37 -20.91 -4.54
N THR A 61 -0.78 -20.26 -3.43
CA THR A 61 -2.15 -19.80 -3.19
C THR A 61 -2.39 -18.37 -3.63
N TYR A 62 -1.37 -17.67 -4.14
CA TYR A 62 -1.50 -16.32 -4.66
C TYR A 62 -2.63 -16.20 -5.69
N ASN A 63 -3.51 -15.22 -5.49
CA ASN A 63 -4.61 -14.92 -6.41
C ASN A 63 -4.42 -13.51 -7.03
N PRO A 64 -4.11 -13.42 -8.33
CA PRO A 64 -3.99 -12.15 -9.07
C PRO A 64 -5.20 -11.21 -8.95
N GLU A 65 -6.40 -11.72 -8.73
CA GLU A 65 -7.62 -10.90 -8.59
C GLU A 65 -7.74 -10.24 -7.22
N ILE A 66 -7.19 -10.87 -6.18
CA ILE A 66 -7.16 -10.34 -4.81
C ILE A 66 -5.90 -9.49 -4.59
N GLY A 67 -4.81 -9.82 -5.28
CA GLY A 67 -3.52 -9.18 -5.09
C GLY A 67 -2.83 -9.61 -3.80
N THR A 68 -1.72 -8.96 -3.48
CA THR A 68 -1.01 -9.10 -2.21
C THR A 68 -0.55 -7.73 -1.74
N ASP A 69 -0.66 -7.47 -0.45
CA ASP A 69 0.11 -6.39 0.16
C ASP A 69 1.59 -6.78 0.16
N VAL A 70 2.43 -5.94 -0.43
CA VAL A 70 3.88 -6.13 -0.49
C VAL A 70 4.63 -5.36 0.59
N TRP A 71 3.93 -4.56 1.40
CA TRP A 71 4.51 -3.81 2.51
C TRP A 71 4.54 -4.60 3.82
N ILE A 72 3.78 -5.69 3.90
CA ILE A 72 3.88 -6.68 4.99
C ILE A 72 5.24 -7.41 5.01
N PHE A 73 5.98 -7.40 3.91
CA PHE A 73 7.31 -7.99 3.85
C PHE A 73 8.36 -7.03 4.43
N PRO A 74 9.43 -7.54 5.05
CA PRO A 74 10.61 -6.72 5.34
C PRO A 74 11.32 -6.40 4.01
N THR A 75 10.92 -5.31 3.36
CA THR A 75 11.47 -4.90 2.07
C THR A 75 12.87 -4.32 2.22
N GLU A 76 13.82 -4.84 1.44
CA GLU A 76 15.20 -4.36 1.42
C GLU A 76 15.37 -3.09 0.58
N ASP A 77 14.59 -3.00 -0.49
CA ASP A 77 14.62 -1.89 -1.44
C ASP A 77 13.29 -1.87 -2.20
N HIS A 78 12.92 -0.71 -2.74
CA HIS A 78 11.66 -0.55 -3.45
C HIS A 78 11.69 0.69 -4.34
N GLU A 79 10.78 0.70 -5.31
CA GLU A 79 10.53 1.89 -6.12
C GLU A 79 9.06 1.84 -6.57
N ILE A 80 8.32 2.92 -6.31
CA ILE A 80 6.92 3.06 -6.73
C ILE A 80 6.85 4.32 -7.60
N LEU A 81 6.40 4.19 -8.85
CA LEU A 81 6.55 5.23 -9.89
C LEU A 81 5.30 5.42 -10.75
N ASP A 82 5.23 6.57 -11.40
CA ASP A 82 4.18 6.93 -12.37
C ASP A 82 2.79 6.88 -11.74
N GLY A 83 2.58 7.75 -10.74
CA GLY A 83 1.28 7.96 -10.09
C GLY A 83 0.23 8.42 -11.11
N VAL A 84 -0.98 7.85 -11.01
CA VAL A 84 -2.06 8.05 -12.00
C VAL A 84 -3.41 8.40 -11.41
N SER A 85 -3.63 8.08 -10.14
CA SER A 85 -4.84 8.42 -9.40
C SER A 85 -4.46 8.75 -7.97
N ASP A 86 -5.23 9.66 -7.40
CA ASP A 86 -5.10 10.16 -6.04
C ASP A 86 -6.53 10.46 -5.57
N ASP A 87 -7.04 9.69 -4.62
CA ASP A 87 -8.37 9.86 -4.02
C ASP A 87 -8.32 9.57 -2.51
N PHE A 88 -9.35 9.98 -1.78
CA PHE A 88 -9.45 9.69 -0.36
C PHE A 88 -10.88 9.50 0.11
N SER A 89 -11.03 8.66 1.13
CA SER A 89 -12.30 8.31 1.73
C SER A 89 -12.28 8.40 3.26
N PHE A 90 -13.47 8.40 3.83
CA PHE A 90 -13.68 8.49 5.28
C PHE A 90 -14.53 7.30 5.74
N SER A 91 -14.22 6.77 6.91
CA SER A 91 -15.06 5.77 7.56
C SER A 91 -16.46 6.31 7.84
N LYS A 92 -17.46 5.42 7.80
CA LYS A 92 -18.89 5.78 7.88
C LYS A 92 -19.32 6.39 9.21
N ASN A 93 -18.52 6.20 10.26
CA ASN A 93 -18.76 6.69 11.62
C ASN A 93 -18.21 8.12 11.86
N ILE A 94 -17.63 8.76 10.84
CA ILE A 94 -17.30 10.18 10.87
C ILE A 94 -18.55 10.98 10.45
N PRO A 95 -19.03 11.94 11.25
CA PRO A 95 -20.16 12.80 10.89
C PRO A 95 -19.97 13.53 9.55
N LYS A 96 -21.04 13.73 8.78
CA LYS A 96 -20.94 14.32 7.43
C LYS A 96 -20.37 15.73 7.43
N ASP A 97 -20.75 16.56 8.40
CA ASP A 97 -20.23 17.92 8.53
C ASP A 97 -18.74 17.94 8.88
N GLU A 98 -18.26 16.92 9.60
CA GLU A 98 -16.84 16.71 9.85
C GLU A 98 -16.12 16.23 8.58
N GLN A 99 -16.68 15.27 7.85
CA GLN A 99 -16.13 14.82 6.56
C GLN A 99 -15.98 15.96 5.55
N GLU A 100 -16.94 16.89 5.49
CA GLU A 100 -16.87 18.07 4.61
C GLU A 100 -15.72 19.01 5.00
N LYS A 101 -15.50 19.24 6.30
CA LYS A 101 -14.38 20.05 6.80
C LYS A 101 -13.04 19.38 6.50
N LEU A 102 -12.92 18.09 6.77
CA LEU A 102 -11.72 17.31 6.49
C LEU A 102 -11.42 17.28 4.99
N ARG A 103 -12.45 17.11 4.14
CA ARG A 103 -12.31 17.15 2.68
C ARG A 103 -11.77 18.50 2.21
N ALA A 104 -12.29 19.61 2.74
CA ALA A 104 -11.79 20.93 2.40
C ALA A 104 -10.32 21.10 2.83
N LEU A 105 -9.98 20.69 4.05
CA LEU A 105 -8.62 20.74 4.57
C LEU A 105 -7.63 19.94 3.71
N ILE A 106 -7.96 18.68 3.40
CA ILE A 106 -7.12 17.80 2.59
C ILE A 106 -6.95 18.35 1.17
N THR A 107 -8.02 18.87 0.57
CA THR A 107 -7.96 19.43 -0.79
C THR A 107 -7.07 20.68 -0.85
N GLU A 108 -7.05 21.48 0.21
CA GLU A 108 -6.26 22.71 0.27
C GLU A 108 -4.79 22.46 0.67
N ASN A 109 -4.56 21.56 1.61
CA ASN A 109 -3.26 21.41 2.30
C ASN A 109 -2.61 20.02 2.13
N GLY A 110 -3.26 19.09 1.44
CA GLY A 110 -2.80 17.71 1.26
C GLY A 110 -3.18 16.80 2.43
N PHE A 111 -3.05 15.48 2.23
CA PHE A 111 -3.52 14.47 3.19
C PHE A 111 -2.80 14.53 4.55
N ASN A 112 -1.48 14.81 4.55
CA ASN A 112 -0.67 14.91 5.76
C ASN A 112 -1.11 16.05 6.71
N SER A 113 -1.92 17.01 6.23
CA SER A 113 -2.48 18.07 7.08
C SER A 113 -3.39 17.54 8.19
N LEU A 114 -3.84 16.28 8.09
CA LEU A 114 -4.62 15.62 9.13
C LEU A 114 -3.87 15.54 10.47
N GLU A 115 -2.54 15.42 10.47
CA GLU A 115 -1.72 15.36 11.70
C GLU A 115 -1.89 16.58 12.60
N GLU A 116 -2.12 17.74 12.00
CA GLU A 116 -2.33 19.00 12.72
C GLU A 116 -3.71 19.07 13.39
N THR A 117 -4.60 18.13 13.08
CA THR A 117 -6.02 18.12 13.49
C THR A 117 -6.41 16.95 14.39
N GLY A 118 -5.43 16.31 15.03
CA GLY A 118 -5.67 15.23 15.99
C GLY A 118 -5.87 13.85 15.34
N TRP A 119 -5.37 13.69 14.12
CA TRP A 119 -5.22 12.39 13.47
C TRP A 119 -3.76 11.98 13.50
N GLU A 120 -3.49 10.69 13.41
CA GLU A 120 -2.14 10.17 13.28
C GLU A 120 -2.08 9.10 12.21
N HIS A 121 -0.89 8.93 11.63
CA HIS A 121 -0.60 7.83 10.74
C HIS A 121 -0.78 6.51 11.50
N ASP A 122 -1.57 5.60 10.94
CA ASP A 122 -1.92 4.32 11.53
C ASP A 122 -1.26 3.18 10.75
N ASP A 123 -1.40 3.19 9.42
CA ASP A 123 -0.88 2.13 8.56
C ASP A 123 -0.61 2.59 7.13
N THR A 124 0.27 1.86 6.44
CA THR A 124 0.48 1.97 4.99
C THR A 124 0.53 0.58 4.38
N GLU A 125 -0.36 0.33 3.43
CA GLU A 125 -0.40 -0.91 2.65
C GLU A 125 -0.02 -0.61 1.20
N VAL A 126 0.69 -1.52 0.53
CA VAL A 126 1.04 -1.41 -0.89
C VAL A 126 0.62 -2.67 -1.61
N TRP A 127 -0.50 -2.61 -2.32
CA TRP A 127 -1.09 -3.76 -2.98
C TRP A 127 -0.60 -3.93 -4.40
N PHE A 128 -0.02 -5.09 -4.70
CA PHE A 128 0.28 -5.52 -6.05
C PHE A 128 -0.80 -6.50 -6.55
N TYR A 129 -1.54 -6.07 -7.56
CA TYR A 129 -2.60 -6.84 -8.22
C TYR A 129 -2.13 -7.47 -9.54
N GLY A 130 -2.88 -8.46 -10.03
CA GLY A 130 -2.62 -9.11 -11.31
C GLY A 130 -1.44 -10.09 -11.26
N GLU A 131 -1.03 -10.61 -12.42
CA GLU A 131 0.14 -11.49 -12.47
C GLU A 131 1.40 -10.74 -12.03
N LEU A 132 2.22 -11.37 -11.19
CA LEU A 132 3.50 -10.83 -10.76
C LEU A 132 4.63 -11.35 -11.65
N ASP A 133 5.62 -10.49 -11.89
CA ASP A 133 6.93 -10.85 -12.40
C ASP A 133 7.91 -10.87 -11.21
N ILE A 134 8.54 -12.03 -10.99
CA ILE A 134 9.43 -12.28 -9.85
C ILE A 134 10.77 -12.79 -10.39
N SER A 135 11.83 -12.02 -10.17
CA SER A 135 13.17 -12.34 -10.66
C SER A 135 14.18 -12.39 -9.52
N LYS A 136 15.11 -13.34 -9.60
CA LYS A 136 16.29 -13.37 -8.71
C LYS A 136 17.22 -12.22 -9.03
N GLU A 137 17.58 -11.45 -8.03
CA GLU A 137 18.62 -10.44 -8.17
C GLU A 137 20.00 -11.12 -8.02
N GLN A 138 20.88 -10.93 -9.00
CA GLN A 138 22.28 -11.33 -8.84
C GLN A 138 23.00 -10.28 -8.00
N LYS A 139 23.75 -10.74 -6.99
CA LYS A 139 24.63 -9.87 -6.20
C LYS A 139 25.70 -9.20 -7.06
#